data_AF-A0A3B5MW55-F1
#
_entry.id   AF-A0A3B5MW55-F1
#
_cell.length_a   1.000
_cell.length_b   1.000
_cell.length_c   1.000
_cell.angle_alpha   90.00
_cell.angle_beta   90.00
_cell.angle_gamma   90.00
#
_symmetry.space_group_name_H-M   'P 1'
#
loop_
_entity.id
_entity.type
_entity.pdbx_description
1 polymer ?
#
loop_
_entity_poly.entity_id
_entity_poly.type
_entity_poly.pdbx_seq_one_letter_code
_entity_poly.pdbx_strand_id
1 'polypeptide(L)'
;MDKFGYKLPYKMYFGGVSALSPLHYLKMNGFPNNYWGWGGEDDDIGVRVSLSGMFISRPSLKVGRYKMIKHKLDKGNDVNPKRFNMLAKTRQTWKMDGMNTVEYEVVSRDYLPLYTNITVNIGTESGLRPPAPKPAAEKAAAAQNPAAEKAAAQKLAANFSNKLQEKLAVK
;
A
#
# COMPACT_ATOMS: atom_id res chain seq x y z
N MET A 1 9.89 15.60 -19.97
CA MET A 1 10.04 14.23 -20.47
C MET A 1 9.59 14.16 -21.92
N ASP A 2 10.22 13.31 -22.74
CA ASP A 2 9.86 13.07 -24.14
C ASP A 2 8.39 12.63 -24.32
N LYS A 3 7.85 11.81 -23.39
CA LYS A 3 6.44 11.38 -23.40
C LYS A 3 5.42 12.54 -23.35
N PHE A 4 5.85 13.72 -22.89
CA PHE A 4 5.05 14.94 -22.83
C PHE A 4 5.52 16.00 -23.84
N GLY A 5 6.26 15.59 -24.88
CA GLY A 5 6.82 16.51 -25.87
C GLY A 5 7.80 17.53 -25.27
N TYR A 6 8.52 17.15 -24.21
CA TYR A 6 9.41 18.03 -23.42
C TYR A 6 8.73 19.27 -22.82
N LYS A 7 7.40 19.26 -22.69
CA LYS A 7 6.63 20.30 -22.00
C LYS A 7 6.32 19.86 -20.57
N LEU A 8 6.25 20.84 -19.67
CA LEU A 8 5.76 20.61 -18.31
C LEU A 8 4.23 20.44 -18.37
N PRO A 9 3.65 19.32 -17.90
CA PRO A 9 2.20 19.10 -18.00
C PRO A 9 1.37 20.17 -17.30
N TYR A 10 1.80 20.60 -16.10
CA TYR A 10 1.20 21.69 -15.32
C TYR A 10 2.21 22.22 -14.30
N LYS A 11 2.00 23.44 -13.78
CA LYS A 11 2.98 24.15 -12.93
C LYS A 11 3.40 23.40 -11.67
N MET A 12 2.46 22.68 -11.05
CA MET A 12 2.70 21.92 -9.81
C MET A 12 3.22 20.49 -10.05
N TYR A 13 3.44 20.08 -11.30
CA TYR A 13 3.91 18.73 -11.63
C TYR A 13 5.23 18.40 -10.93
N PHE A 14 5.23 17.34 -10.12
CA PHE A 14 6.38 16.92 -9.30
C PHE A 14 6.88 15.50 -9.61
N GLY A 15 6.26 14.82 -10.57
CA GLY A 15 6.61 13.44 -10.91
C GLY A 15 7.87 13.26 -11.77
N GLY A 16 8.32 12.01 -11.86
CA GLY A 16 9.50 11.60 -12.62
C GLY A 16 10.76 11.54 -11.76
N VAL A 17 11.56 12.62 -11.74
CA VAL A 17 12.80 12.70 -10.95
C VAL A 17 12.77 13.99 -10.14
N SER A 18 12.89 13.86 -8.83
CA SER A 18 12.93 14.97 -7.88
C SER A 18 14.10 14.80 -6.89
N ALA A 19 14.52 15.90 -6.27
CA ALA A 19 15.58 15.90 -5.28
C ALA A 19 15.19 16.76 -4.08
N LEU A 20 15.37 16.23 -2.88
CA LEU A 20 15.09 16.86 -1.60
C LEU A 20 16.30 16.69 -0.69
N SER A 21 16.64 17.72 0.09
CA SER A 21 17.56 17.53 1.21
C SER A 21 16.85 16.73 2.32
N PRO A 22 17.58 16.09 3.23
CA PRO A 22 16.96 15.45 4.39
C PRO A 22 16.05 16.40 5.18
N LEU A 23 16.45 17.66 5.33
CA LEU A 23 15.63 18.68 5.98
C LEU A 23 14.36 19.00 5.20
N HIS A 24 14.41 19.12 3.87
CA HIS A 24 13.20 19.31 3.06
C HIS A 24 12.24 18.14 3.21
N TYR A 25 12.77 16.90 3.15
CA TYR A 25 11.97 15.68 3.29
C TYR A 25 11.28 15.60 4.65
N LEU A 26 12.01 15.87 5.73
CA LEU A 26 11.44 15.87 7.09
C LEU A 26 10.44 17.01 7.29
N LYS A 27 10.70 18.22 6.75
CA LYS A 27 9.79 19.37 6.86
C LYS A 27 8.41 19.11 6.25
N MET A 28 8.33 18.24 5.24
CA MET A 28 7.08 17.86 4.58
C MET A 28 6.45 16.57 5.13
N ASN A 29 6.98 16.03 6.23
CA ASN A 29 6.59 14.72 6.77
C ASN A 29 6.77 13.57 5.75
N GLY A 30 7.80 13.63 4.90
CA GLY A 30 8.01 12.65 3.84
C GLY A 30 6.85 12.54 2.84
N PHE A 31 6.73 11.37 2.21
CA PHE A 31 5.74 11.07 1.17
C PHE A 31 4.52 10.34 1.73
N PRO A 32 3.33 10.42 1.10
CA PRO A 32 2.15 9.69 1.55
C PRO A 32 2.35 8.18 1.43
N ASN A 33 1.88 7.40 2.41
CA ASN A 33 2.01 5.93 2.39
C ASN A 33 0.75 5.23 1.87
N ASN A 34 -0.33 5.97 1.61
CA ASN A 34 -1.66 5.40 1.34
C ASN A 34 -2.05 5.35 -0.14
N TYR A 35 -1.19 5.78 -1.06
CA TYR A 35 -1.42 5.67 -2.51
C TYR A 35 -1.04 4.28 -3.01
N TRP A 36 -2.00 3.36 -2.94
CA TRP A 36 -1.91 2.02 -3.54
C TRP A 36 -2.50 2.05 -4.96
N GLY A 37 -1.73 1.59 -5.95
CA GLY A 37 -2.06 1.72 -7.37
C GLY A 37 -1.63 3.06 -7.98
N TRP A 38 -2.07 3.33 -9.21
CA TRP A 38 -1.57 4.45 -10.01
C TRP A 38 -2.30 5.78 -9.74
N GLY A 39 -1.49 6.79 -9.41
CA GLY A 39 -1.79 8.21 -9.65
C GLY A 39 -2.13 9.04 -8.41
N GLY A 40 -1.71 10.30 -8.45
CA GLY A 40 -2.04 11.36 -7.49
C GLY A 40 -1.01 11.54 -6.36
N GLU A 41 -0.11 10.58 -6.16
CA GLU A 41 0.92 10.61 -5.13
C GLU A 41 1.96 11.72 -5.37
N ASP A 42 2.42 11.88 -6.61
CA ASP A 42 3.35 12.94 -7.00
C ASP A 42 2.70 14.33 -6.82
N ASP A 43 1.39 14.44 -7.06
CA ASP A 43 0.64 15.69 -6.88
C ASP A 43 0.45 16.00 -5.39
N ASP A 44 0.20 14.99 -4.56
CA ASP A 44 0.16 15.10 -3.09
C ASP A 44 1.50 15.63 -2.57
N ILE A 45 2.62 15.05 -3.02
CA ILE A 45 3.97 15.51 -2.68
C ILE A 45 4.17 16.97 -3.13
N GLY A 46 3.74 17.34 -4.34
CA GLY A 46 3.78 18.72 -4.83
C GLY A 46 2.97 19.69 -3.94
N VAL A 47 1.83 19.26 -3.42
CA VAL A 47 1.03 20.02 -2.44
C VAL A 47 1.76 20.12 -1.10
N ARG A 48 2.39 19.04 -0.60
CA ARG A 48 3.17 19.05 0.65
C ARG A 48 4.37 20.00 0.60
N VAL A 49 5.05 20.10 -0.55
CA VAL A 49 6.11 21.12 -0.78
C VAL A 49 5.56 22.52 -0.52
N SER A 50 4.39 22.85 -1.08
CA SER A 50 3.75 24.15 -0.88
C SER A 50 3.31 24.36 0.57
N LEU A 51 2.67 23.36 1.20
CA LEU A 51 2.19 23.40 2.58
C LEU A 51 3.32 23.57 3.61
N SER A 52 4.51 23.06 3.30
CA SER A 52 5.72 23.23 4.12
C SER A 52 6.45 24.56 3.85
N GLY A 53 5.86 25.46 3.05
CA GLY A 53 6.42 26.77 2.73
C GLY A 53 7.65 26.69 1.83
N MET A 54 7.76 25.64 1.02
CA MET A 54 8.84 25.44 0.05
C MET A 54 8.35 25.66 -1.38
N PHE A 55 9.30 25.81 -2.31
CA PHE A 55 9.01 26.04 -3.73
C PHE A 55 9.72 25.00 -4.60
N ILE A 56 9.09 24.66 -5.73
CA ILE A 56 9.67 23.72 -6.70
C ILE A 56 10.62 24.49 -7.63
N SER A 57 11.93 24.25 -7.49
CA SER A 57 12.95 24.69 -8.44
C SER A 57 13.11 23.68 -9.57
N ARG A 58 13.42 24.15 -10.79
CA ARG A 58 13.60 23.28 -11.96
C ARG A 58 14.79 23.75 -12.80
N PRO A 59 15.59 22.82 -13.37
CA PRO A 59 16.60 23.18 -14.35
C PRO A 59 15.94 23.73 -15.63
N SER A 60 16.72 24.48 -16.42
CA SER A 60 16.24 24.97 -17.71
C SER A 60 15.90 23.83 -18.67
N LEU A 61 14.97 24.06 -19.60
CA LEU A 61 14.59 23.08 -20.62
C LEU A 61 15.73 22.69 -21.59
N LYS A 62 16.86 23.41 -21.56
CA LYS A 62 18.06 23.06 -22.34
C LYS A 62 18.77 21.84 -21.76
N VAL A 63 18.78 21.69 -20.44
CA VAL A 63 19.51 20.63 -19.72
C VAL A 63 18.59 19.66 -18.96
N GLY A 64 17.37 20.06 -18.62
CA GLY A 64 16.39 19.27 -17.88
C GLY A 64 15.56 18.30 -18.72
N ARG A 65 16.15 17.69 -19.76
CA ARG A 65 15.43 16.78 -20.66
C ARG A 65 15.65 15.33 -20.23
N TYR A 66 14.54 14.60 -20.09
CA TYR A 66 14.52 13.19 -19.73
C TYR A 66 13.86 12.37 -20.83
N LYS A 67 14.42 11.19 -21.09
CA LYS A 67 13.89 10.19 -22.02
C LYS A 67 13.33 9.02 -21.23
N MET A 68 12.06 8.69 -21.44
CA MET A 68 11.43 7.54 -20.80
C MET A 68 11.85 6.24 -21.51
N ILE A 69 12.31 5.27 -20.73
CA ILE A 69 12.44 3.89 -21.21
C ILE A 69 11.02 3.33 -21.40
N LYS A 70 10.70 2.91 -22.62
CA LYS A 70 9.37 2.42 -22.97
C LYS A 70 9.06 1.13 -22.20
N HIS A 71 7.90 1.08 -21.56
CA HIS A 71 7.36 -0.08 -20.87
C HIS A 71 5.84 -0.14 -21.07
N LYS A 72 5.26 -1.32 -20.89
CA LYS A 72 3.80 -1.49 -20.77
C LYS A 72 3.39 -1.11 -19.34
N LEU A 73 2.09 -0.98 -19.08
CA LEU A 73 1.61 -0.77 -17.71
C LEU A 73 2.11 -1.92 -16.81
N ASP A 74 2.67 -1.56 -15.65
CA ASP A 74 3.17 -2.53 -14.68
C ASP A 74 2.00 -3.26 -14.01
N LYS A 75 2.14 -4.58 -13.84
CA LYS A 75 1.16 -5.39 -13.11
C LYS A 75 1.09 -4.92 -11.65
N GLY A 76 -0.12 -4.68 -11.14
CA GLY A 76 -0.33 -4.17 -9.78
C GLY A 76 -0.30 -2.65 -9.66
N ASN A 77 -0.12 -1.93 -10.78
CA ASN A 77 -0.21 -0.47 -10.85
C ASN A 77 -1.52 -0.04 -11.55
N ASP A 78 -2.62 -0.72 -11.22
CA ASP A 78 -3.93 -0.36 -11.73
C ASP A 78 -4.35 1.03 -11.25
N VAL A 79 -5.14 1.71 -12.06
CA VAL A 79 -5.60 3.07 -11.78
C VAL A 79 -6.33 3.11 -10.43
N ASN A 80 -5.83 3.91 -9.49
CA ASN A 80 -6.48 4.07 -8.20
C ASN A 80 -7.76 4.92 -8.36
N PRO A 81 -8.96 4.37 -8.11
CA PRO A 81 -10.22 5.12 -8.28
C PRO A 81 -10.40 6.21 -7.21
N LYS A 82 -9.69 6.12 -6.09
CA LYS A 82 -9.76 7.06 -4.96
C LYS A 82 -8.80 8.25 -5.13
N ARG A 83 -7.89 8.25 -6.12
CA ARG A 83 -6.79 9.22 -6.27
C ARG A 83 -7.21 10.69 -6.14
N PHE A 84 -8.31 11.09 -6.78
CA PHE A 84 -8.78 12.48 -6.73
C PHE A 84 -9.32 12.85 -5.34
N ASN A 85 -10.05 11.93 -4.70
CA ASN A 85 -10.56 12.12 -3.35
C ASN A 85 -9.44 12.17 -2.31
N MET A 86 -8.37 11.40 -2.52
CA MET A 86 -7.18 11.42 -1.68
C MET A 86 -6.43 12.75 -1.85
N LEU A 87 -6.17 13.16 -3.09
CA LEU A 87 -5.47 14.41 -3.39
C LEU A 87 -6.22 15.62 -2.81
N ALA A 88 -7.55 15.65 -2.91
CA ALA A 88 -8.37 16.71 -2.32
C ALA A 88 -8.24 16.81 -0.78
N LYS A 89 -7.85 15.72 -0.10
CA LYS A 89 -7.70 15.63 1.35
C LYS A 89 -6.27 15.91 1.84
N THR A 90 -5.30 16.11 0.94
CA THR A 90 -3.89 16.29 1.29
C THR A 90 -3.67 17.36 2.36
N ARG A 91 -4.36 18.50 2.26
CA ARG A 91 -4.22 19.61 3.22
C ARG A 91 -4.59 19.21 4.64
N GLN A 92 -5.54 18.30 4.78
CA GLN A 92 -5.97 17.76 6.06
C GLN A 92 -5.07 16.62 6.53
N THR A 93 -4.62 15.75 5.62
CA THR A 93 -3.99 14.46 5.99
C THR A 93 -2.47 14.47 6.05
N TRP A 94 -1.77 15.42 5.42
CA TRP A 94 -0.31 15.33 5.23
C TRP A 94 0.53 15.23 6.51
N LYS A 95 0.03 15.74 7.65
CA LYS A 95 0.69 15.61 8.96
C LYS A 95 0.38 14.28 9.66
N MET A 96 -0.66 13.58 9.23
CA MET A 96 -1.14 12.33 9.81
C MET A 96 -0.72 11.09 9.00
N ASP A 97 -0.25 11.27 7.77
CA ASP A 97 0.27 10.20 6.92
C ASP A 97 1.59 10.63 6.27
N GLY A 98 2.66 9.93 6.60
CA GLY A 98 3.96 10.12 5.97
C GLY A 98 5.10 9.42 6.70
N MET A 99 6.25 10.08 6.82
CA MET A 99 7.42 9.53 7.51
C MET A 99 7.13 9.11 8.96
N ASN A 100 6.21 9.81 9.62
CA ASN A 100 5.78 9.50 10.98
C ASN A 100 4.88 8.25 11.11
N THR A 101 4.37 7.70 10.01
CA THR A 101 3.46 6.55 10.01
C THR A 101 3.90 5.42 9.09
N VAL A 102 5.06 5.52 8.45
CA VAL A 102 5.53 4.49 7.53
C VAL A 102 5.81 3.19 8.29
N GLU A 103 5.21 2.10 7.81
CA GLU A 103 5.43 0.74 8.32
C GLU A 103 6.00 -0.13 7.21
N TYR A 104 7.09 -0.82 7.51
CA TYR A 104 7.68 -1.80 6.60
C TYR A 104 8.55 -2.79 7.38
N GLU A 105 8.82 -3.93 6.75
CA GLU A 105 9.79 -4.91 7.22
C GLU A 105 10.86 -5.10 6.15
N VAL A 106 12.14 -5.09 6.56
CA VAL A 106 13.24 -5.38 5.64
C VAL A 106 13.38 -6.88 5.50
N VAL A 107 13.19 -7.39 4.28
CA VAL A 107 13.28 -8.81 3.96
C VAL A 107 14.73 -9.19 3.64
N SER A 108 15.43 -8.40 2.82
CA SER A 108 16.84 -8.63 2.48
C SER A 108 17.60 -7.33 2.19
N ARG A 109 18.93 -7.39 2.32
CA ARG A 109 19.86 -6.34 1.92
C ARG A 109 21.01 -6.96 1.16
N ASP A 110 21.08 -6.70 -0.14
CA ASP A 110 22.14 -7.21 -1.02
C ASP A 110 23.02 -6.05 -1.48
N TYR A 111 24.30 -6.10 -1.13
CA TYR A 111 25.30 -5.09 -1.50
C TYR A 111 26.00 -5.52 -2.79
N LEU A 112 25.69 -4.88 -3.91
CA LEU A 112 26.26 -5.19 -5.21
C LEU A 112 27.23 -4.09 -5.65
N PRO A 113 28.15 -4.37 -6.61
CA PRO A 113 29.17 -3.39 -7.01
C PRO A 113 28.64 -2.04 -7.49
N LEU A 114 27.41 -2.00 -8.04
CA LEU A 114 26.83 -0.79 -8.64
C LEU A 114 25.64 -0.22 -7.86
N TYR A 115 25.04 -0.99 -6.94
CA TYR A 115 23.88 -0.56 -6.16
C TYR A 115 23.65 -1.46 -4.94
N THR A 116 22.92 -0.95 -3.96
CA THR A 116 22.38 -1.77 -2.85
C THR A 116 20.93 -2.09 -3.14
N ASN A 117 20.57 -3.38 -3.15
CA ASN A 117 19.18 -3.81 -3.20
C ASN A 117 18.64 -3.96 -1.78
N ILE A 118 17.53 -3.28 -1.47
CA ILE A 118 16.82 -3.46 -0.21
C ILE A 118 15.42 -3.95 -0.57
N THR A 119 15.16 -5.23 -0.33
CA THR A 119 13.82 -5.79 -0.52
C THR A 119 13.02 -5.56 0.76
N VAL A 120 11.83 -4.96 0.63
CA VAL A 120 10.97 -4.58 1.74
C VAL A 120 9.57 -5.16 1.57
N ASN A 121 8.98 -5.60 2.67
CA ASN A 121 7.55 -5.86 2.78
C ASN A 121 6.89 -4.58 3.31
N ILE A 122 6.05 -3.96 2.48
CA ILE A 122 5.31 -2.73 2.83
C ILE A 122 3.84 -3.02 3.20
N GLY A 123 3.47 -4.30 3.35
CA GLY A 123 2.12 -4.71 3.69
C GLY A 123 1.12 -4.63 2.54
N THR A 124 -0.11 -4.32 2.89
CA THR A 124 -1.25 -4.14 1.96
C THR A 124 -1.94 -2.81 2.23
N GLU A 125 -3.02 -2.50 1.49
CA GLU A 125 -3.92 -1.38 1.82
C GLU A 125 -4.39 -1.39 3.29
N SER A 126 -4.42 -2.56 3.95
CA SER A 126 -4.82 -2.70 5.36
C SER A 126 -3.66 -2.57 6.35
N GLY A 127 -2.46 -2.19 5.90
CA GLY A 127 -1.24 -2.07 6.71
C GLY A 127 -0.33 -3.30 6.65
N LEU A 128 0.81 -3.23 7.36
CA LEU A 128 1.80 -4.32 7.42
C LEU A 128 1.31 -5.52 8.23
N ARG A 129 0.50 -5.26 9.26
CA ARG A 129 -0.09 -6.27 10.15
C ARG A 129 -1.59 -6.02 10.22
N PRO A 130 -2.38 -6.46 9.22
CA PRO A 130 -3.82 -6.25 9.24
C PRO A 130 -4.42 -6.95 10.47
N PRO A 131 -5.41 -6.34 11.13
CA PRO A 131 -6.09 -6.97 12.26
C PRO A 131 -6.68 -8.30 11.82
N ALA A 132 -6.61 -9.31 12.70
CA ALA A 132 -7.21 -10.62 12.44
C ALA A 132 -8.68 -10.43 12.01
N PRO A 133 -9.15 -11.20 11.00
CA PRO A 133 -10.54 -11.10 10.57
C PRO A 133 -11.48 -11.31 11.75
N LYS A 134 -12.46 -10.42 11.90
CA LYS A 134 -13.48 -10.56 12.95
C LYS A 134 -14.14 -11.95 12.82
N PRO A 135 -14.49 -12.64 13.92
CA PRO A 135 -15.08 -13.99 13.94
C PRO A 135 -16.36 -14.20 13.10
N ALA A 136 -16.92 -13.15 12.49
CA ALA A 136 -18.07 -13.23 11.62
C ALA A 136 -17.74 -13.78 10.21
N ALA A 137 -16.50 -13.67 9.75
CA ALA A 137 -16.12 -14.10 8.38
C ALA A 137 -16.01 -15.63 8.24
N GLU A 138 -15.68 -16.36 9.30
CA GLU A 138 -15.69 -17.84 9.30
C GLU A 138 -17.10 -18.42 9.18
N LYS A 139 -18.12 -17.75 9.75
CA LYS A 139 -19.52 -18.22 9.64
C LYS A 139 -20.08 -18.09 8.22
N ALA A 140 -19.58 -17.14 7.43
CA ALA A 140 -20.03 -16.96 6.05
C ALA A 140 -19.43 -17.99 5.08
N ALA A 141 -18.18 -18.42 5.31
CA ALA A 141 -17.54 -19.45 4.48
C ALA A 141 -18.07 -20.87 4.76
N ALA A 142 -18.48 -21.15 6.01
CA ALA A 142 -19.06 -22.45 6.37
C ALA A 142 -20.47 -22.68 5.78
N ALA A 143 -21.23 -21.61 5.50
CA ALA A 143 -22.59 -21.69 4.97
C ALA A 143 -22.69 -22.12 3.50
N GLN A 144 -21.57 -22.31 2.80
CA GLN A 144 -21.55 -22.65 1.37
C GLN A 144 -21.19 -24.12 1.07
N ASN A 145 -21.01 -24.98 2.09
CA ASN A 145 -20.63 -26.37 1.86
C ASN A 145 -21.56 -27.38 2.59
N PRO A 146 -22.64 -27.86 1.95
CA PRO A 146 -23.60 -28.80 2.54
C PRO A 146 -22.96 -30.14 2.99
N ALA A 147 -21.78 -30.48 2.50
CA ALA A 147 -21.04 -31.67 2.91
C ALA A 147 -20.43 -31.55 4.32
N ALA A 148 -20.08 -30.34 4.75
CA ALA A 148 -19.49 -30.09 6.06
C ALA A 148 -20.53 -30.22 7.18
N GLU A 149 -21.79 -29.86 6.92
CA GLU A 149 -22.89 -29.98 7.88
C GLU A 149 -23.22 -31.46 8.17
N LYS A 150 -23.26 -32.32 7.14
CA LYS A 150 -23.42 -33.77 7.32
C LYS A 150 -22.25 -34.40 8.08
N ALA A 151 -21.02 -33.99 7.80
CA ALA A 151 -19.84 -34.50 8.49
C ALA A 151 -19.80 -34.06 9.97
N ALA A 152 -20.23 -32.83 10.28
CA ALA A 152 -20.34 -32.34 11.65
C ALA A 152 -21.45 -33.06 12.43
N ALA A 153 -22.62 -33.29 11.81
CA ALA A 153 -23.72 -34.04 12.42
C ALA A 153 -23.34 -35.50 12.70
N GLN A 154 -22.62 -36.17 11.79
CA GLN A 154 -22.13 -37.53 11.98
C GLN A 154 -21.09 -37.62 13.10
N LYS A 155 -20.16 -36.65 13.20
CA LYS A 155 -19.20 -36.59 14.31
C LYS A 155 -19.88 -36.33 15.66
N LEU A 156 -20.91 -35.49 15.69
CA LEU A 156 -21.67 -35.22 16.92
C LEU A 156 -22.44 -36.47 17.39
N ALA A 157 -23.04 -37.20 16.46
CA ALA A 157 -23.76 -38.45 16.75
C ALA A 157 -22.80 -39.56 17.23
N ALA A 158 -21.62 -39.69 16.63
CA ALA A 158 -20.60 -40.65 17.05
C ALA A 158 -20.09 -40.34 18.48
N ASN A 159 -19.86 -39.06 18.78
CA ASN A 159 -19.42 -38.63 20.11
C ASN A 159 -20.50 -38.84 21.18
N PHE A 160 -21.77 -38.64 20.86
CA PHE A 160 -22.88 -38.92 21.79
C PHE A 160 -23.02 -40.42 22.07
N SER A 161 -22.86 -41.26 21.05
CA SER A 161 -22.90 -42.72 21.19
C SER A 161 -21.78 -43.24 22.08
N ASN A 162 -20.54 -42.77 21.86
CA ASN A 162 -19.38 -43.17 22.68
C ASN A 162 -19.54 -42.74 24.15
N LYS A 163 -20.08 -41.54 24.40
CA LYS A 163 -20.30 -41.03 25.76
C LYS A 163 -21.43 -41.73 26.49
N LEU A 164 -22.39 -42.31 25.75
CA LEU A 164 -23.45 -43.15 26.31
C LEU A 164 -22.93 -44.56 26.67
N GLN A 165 -22.05 -45.11 25.83
CA GLN A 165 -21.37 -46.39 26.07
C GLN A 165 -20.43 -46.30 27.30
N GLU A 166 -19.65 -45.23 27.44
CA GLU A 166 -18.80 -45.00 28.61
C GLU A 166 -19.61 -44.85 29.91
N LYS A 167 -20.81 -44.25 29.87
CA LYS A 167 -21.68 -44.13 31.04
C LYS A 167 -22.36 -45.43 31.45
N LEU A 168 -22.53 -46.38 30.53
CA LEU A 168 -23.14 -47.69 30.81
C LEU A 168 -22.11 -48.73 31.27
N ALA A 169 -20.81 -48.50 31.04
CA ALA A 169 -19.72 -49.41 31.44
C ALA A 169 -19.19 -49.19 32.87
N VAL A 170 -19.76 -48.26 33.65
CA VAL A 170 -19.32 -47.92 35.03
C VAL A 170 -20.40 -48.30 36.06
N LYS A 171 -21.07 -49.43 35.88
CA LYS A 171 -21.91 -50.07 36.92
C LYS A 171 -21.57 -51.55 37.05
#